data_AF-A0A7Y4QGS3-F1
#
_entry.id   AF-A0A7Y4QGS3-F1
#
_cell.length_a   1.000
_cell.length_b   1.000
_cell.length_c   1.000
_cell.angle_alpha   90.00
_cell.angle_beta   90.00
_cell.angle_gamma   90.00
#
_symmetry.space_group_name_H-M   'P 1'
#
loop_
_entity.id
_entity.type
_entity.pdbx_description
1 polymer ?
#
loop_
_entity_poly.entity_id
_entity_poly.type
_entity_poly.pdbx_seq_one_letter_code
_entity_poly.pdbx_strand_id
1 'polypeptide(L)'
;MKTFFHSAMLVVPALFGFAWSLQGQVVDVTMSLDATSIPTGGSTTLRVFARVVTVQQTNANRIFSWYVDVLNTNGTVATAGYNAMLKTASDKNLSTSSTGTQDAANRRGIYDTFLNLPGAGVNAAVELMAIPVTGLVAGQTRFRVQAGTGVGLSSDFLVATNGGGSPLTGGNYSLAEAVLTVAGAVNITVSMSVTNAAGGAKGVTLSFPTPAGFNYTAQYRDQLYGGTDWQPLSGAPHNSGGAFQLTTAGSRFYRVAATPSN
;
A
#
# COMPACT_ATOMS: atom_id res chain seq x y z
N MET A 1 76.99 15.85 38.03
CA MET A 1 76.70 14.49 37.54
C MET A 1 75.56 13.90 38.36
N LYS A 2 74.34 13.85 37.79
CA LYS A 2 73.20 12.99 38.13
C LYS A 2 71.94 13.57 37.45
N THR A 3 71.66 13.03 36.27
CA THR A 3 70.35 12.97 35.62
C THR A 3 69.38 12.10 36.44
N PHE A 4 68.07 12.35 36.38
CA PHE A 4 66.94 11.39 36.35
C PHE A 4 65.63 12.21 36.41
N PHE A 5 64.97 12.43 35.27
CA PHE A 5 63.80 11.72 34.71
C PHE A 5 62.42 12.18 35.23
N HIS A 6 61.61 12.63 34.26
CA HIS A 6 60.23 13.07 34.35
C HIS A 6 59.28 11.94 34.81
N SER A 7 58.26 12.29 35.60
CA SER A 7 57.01 11.51 35.69
C SER A 7 55.84 12.46 35.39
N ALA A 8 55.33 12.34 34.17
CA ALA A 8 54.09 12.98 33.76
C ALA A 8 52.93 12.18 34.36
N MET A 9 52.13 12.84 35.19
CA MET A 9 50.93 12.30 35.81
C MET A 9 49.82 12.24 34.73
N LEU A 10 49.55 11.04 34.22
CA LEU A 10 48.45 10.77 33.30
C LEU A 10 47.13 10.81 34.08
N VAL A 11 46.39 11.91 33.97
CA VAL A 11 45.01 12.00 34.43
C VAL A 11 44.13 11.24 33.44
N VAL A 12 43.62 10.09 33.85
CA VAL A 12 42.59 9.34 33.12
C VAL A 12 41.25 10.05 33.36
N PRO A 13 40.60 10.65 32.35
CA PRO A 13 39.23 11.08 32.51
C PRO A 13 38.36 9.81 32.53
N ALA A 14 37.64 9.62 33.63
CA ALA A 14 36.55 8.67 33.69
C ALA A 14 35.55 9.03 32.57
N LEU A 15 35.53 8.22 31.51
CA LEU A 15 34.44 8.25 30.55
C LEU A 15 33.17 7.89 31.32
N PHE A 16 32.34 8.89 31.59
CA PHE A 16 30.92 8.69 31.84
C PHE A 16 30.35 8.03 30.59
N GLY A 17 30.31 6.70 30.62
CA GLY A 17 29.48 5.93 29.72
C GLY A 17 28.04 6.36 29.95
N PHE A 18 27.56 7.30 29.15
CA PHE A 18 26.16 7.35 28.82
C PHE A 18 25.86 6.01 28.16
N ALA A 19 25.37 5.06 28.96
CA ALA A 19 24.55 3.99 28.45
C ALA A 19 23.33 4.68 27.83
N TRP A 20 23.44 5.02 26.54
CA TRP A 20 22.25 5.18 25.72
C TRP A 20 21.50 3.89 25.90
N SER A 21 20.43 3.92 26.69
CA SER A 21 19.53 2.81 26.71
C SER A 21 18.95 2.77 25.30
N LEU A 22 19.47 1.86 24.48
CA LEU A 22 18.69 1.23 23.44
C LEU A 22 17.54 0.50 24.16
N GLN A 23 16.59 1.24 24.74
CA GLN A 23 15.23 0.76 25.04
C GLN A 23 14.50 0.62 23.69
N GLY A 24 15.17 -0.11 22.80
CA GLY A 24 14.99 -0.07 21.38
C GLY A 24 13.71 -0.79 21.06
N GLN A 25 12.76 -0.03 20.53
CA GLN A 25 11.67 -0.46 19.66
C GLN A 25 11.27 -1.93 19.87
N VAL A 26 10.26 -2.16 20.71
CA VAL A 26 9.86 -3.51 21.12
C VAL A 26 8.78 -4.11 20.22
N VAL A 27 8.26 -3.33 19.28
CA VAL A 27 7.28 -3.75 18.28
C VAL A 27 7.79 -3.41 16.88
N ASP A 28 7.92 -4.41 16.00
CA ASP A 28 8.04 -4.18 14.56
C ASP A 28 6.67 -3.86 13.95
N VAL A 29 6.60 -2.75 13.23
CA VAL A 29 5.42 -2.31 12.50
C VAL A 29 5.67 -2.50 11.01
N THR A 30 4.71 -3.13 10.34
CA THR A 30 4.75 -3.34 8.90
C THR A 30 3.47 -2.84 8.25
N MET A 31 3.57 -2.54 6.96
CA MET A 31 2.47 -2.07 6.15
C MET A 31 2.48 -2.80 4.81
N SER A 32 1.30 -3.17 4.32
CA SER A 32 1.15 -3.81 3.01
C SER A 32 -0.11 -3.34 2.30
N LEU A 33 -0.14 -3.53 0.97
CA LEU A 33 -1.34 -3.36 0.17
C LEU A 33 -1.77 -4.74 -0.34
N ASP A 34 -3.08 -5.02 -0.36
CA ASP A 34 -3.62 -6.26 -0.95
C ASP A 34 -3.25 -6.36 -2.45
N ALA A 35 -3.21 -5.20 -3.13
CA ALA A 35 -2.68 -5.02 -4.48
C ALA A 35 -1.83 -3.74 -4.55
N THR A 36 -0.61 -3.84 -5.10
CA THR A 36 0.35 -2.73 -5.26
C THR A 36 0.19 -1.95 -6.57
N SER A 37 -0.67 -2.46 -7.46
CA SER A 37 -1.05 -1.81 -8.71
C SER A 37 -2.56 -1.93 -8.91
N ILE A 38 -3.22 -0.82 -9.22
CA ILE A 38 -4.67 -0.76 -9.51
C ILE A 38 -4.93 0.18 -10.69
N PRO A 39 -6.01 -0.01 -11.46
CA PRO A 39 -6.44 1.00 -12.43
C PRO A 39 -6.98 2.25 -11.73
N THR A 40 -7.04 3.37 -12.47
CA THR A 40 -7.80 4.55 -12.05
C THR A 40 -9.26 4.17 -11.77
N GLY A 41 -9.81 4.60 -10.63
CA GLY A 41 -11.12 4.19 -10.12
C GLY A 41 -11.14 2.81 -9.44
N GLY A 42 -10.07 2.02 -9.55
CA GLY A 42 -9.90 0.76 -8.85
C GLY A 42 -9.67 0.95 -7.34
N SER A 43 -9.77 -0.14 -6.59
CA SER A 43 -9.58 -0.15 -5.14
C SER A 43 -8.64 -1.26 -4.68
N THR A 44 -7.99 -1.03 -3.55
CA THR A 44 -7.15 -1.99 -2.80
C THR A 44 -7.34 -1.74 -1.31
N THR A 45 -6.76 -2.58 -0.45
CA THR A 45 -6.76 -2.37 1.01
C THR A 45 -5.34 -2.19 1.50
N LEU A 46 -5.12 -1.12 2.26
CA LEU A 46 -3.90 -0.89 3.04
C LEU A 46 -4.05 -1.56 4.40
N ARG A 47 -3.10 -2.43 4.76
CA ARG A 47 -3.10 -3.15 6.04
C ARG A 47 -1.88 -2.77 6.85
N VAL A 48 -2.10 -2.59 8.15
CA VAL A 48 -1.03 -2.28 9.11
C VAL A 48 -0.97 -3.39 10.14
N PHE A 49 0.21 -3.94 10.34
CA PHE A 49 0.46 -5.00 11.31
C PHE A 49 1.50 -4.58 12.33
N ALA A 50 1.42 -5.19 13.50
CA ALA A 50 2.39 -5.04 14.56
C ALA A 50 2.80 -6.40 15.12
N ARG A 51 4.07 -6.57 15.45
CA ARG A 51 4.58 -7.75 16.13
C ARG A 51 5.66 -7.38 17.13
N VAL A 52 5.62 -7.94 18.33
CA VAL A 52 6.71 -7.83 19.30
C VAL A 52 7.99 -8.37 18.67
N VAL A 53 9.08 -7.62 18.74
CA VAL A 53 10.38 -8.03 18.19
C VAL A 53 10.81 -9.36 18.79
N THR A 54 11.43 -10.22 17.98
CA THR A 54 11.74 -11.62 18.36
C THR A 54 12.47 -11.74 19.70
N VAL A 55 13.41 -10.83 19.98
CA VAL A 55 14.20 -10.84 21.23
C VAL A 55 13.40 -10.52 22.49
N GLN A 56 12.19 -9.97 22.37
CA GLN A 56 11.31 -9.63 23.50
C GLN A 56 10.11 -10.57 23.65
N GLN A 57 9.85 -11.47 22.69
CA GLN A 57 8.64 -12.31 22.68
C GLN A 57 8.50 -13.20 23.92
N THR A 58 9.59 -13.75 24.45
CA THR A 58 9.56 -14.57 25.68
C THR A 58 9.23 -13.77 26.94
N ASN A 59 9.46 -12.45 26.91
CA ASN A 59 9.20 -11.54 28.03
C ASN A 59 7.86 -10.81 27.87
N ALA A 60 7.19 -10.95 26.73
CA ALA A 60 5.96 -10.25 26.40
C ALA A 60 4.73 -11.14 26.55
N ASN A 61 3.64 -10.54 27.04
CA ASN A 61 2.33 -11.16 27.13
C ASN A 61 1.42 -10.78 25.94
N ARG A 62 1.40 -9.48 25.59
CA ARG A 62 0.65 -8.92 24.46
C ARG A 62 1.05 -7.47 24.22
N ILE A 63 0.92 -7.01 22.99
CA ILE A 63 0.72 -5.58 22.72
C ILE A 63 -0.63 -5.22 23.35
N PHE A 64 -0.69 -4.24 24.25
CA PHE A 64 -1.95 -3.89 24.92
C PHE A 64 -2.55 -2.57 24.39
N SER A 65 -1.72 -1.64 23.94
CA SER A 65 -2.17 -0.40 23.29
C SER A 65 -1.23 0.01 22.18
N TRP A 66 -1.77 0.70 21.19
CA TRP A 66 -1.02 1.23 20.06
C TRP A 66 -1.55 2.59 19.63
N TYR A 67 -0.67 3.40 19.05
CA TYR A 67 -0.93 4.78 18.69
C TYR A 67 -0.02 5.23 17.54
N VAL A 68 -0.60 5.48 16.37
CA VAL A 68 0.13 5.70 15.13
C VAL A 68 -0.50 6.77 14.26
N ASP A 69 0.30 7.34 13.36
CA ASP A 69 -0.16 8.15 12.23
C ASP A 69 -0.08 7.34 10.94
N VAL A 70 -1.00 7.58 10.01
CA VAL A 70 -0.94 7.07 8.63
C VAL A 70 -0.77 8.23 7.68
N LEU A 71 0.32 8.20 6.91
CA LEU A 71 0.70 9.26 5.97
C LEU A 71 0.50 8.80 4.54
N ASN A 72 0.11 9.73 3.67
CA ASN A 72 -0.02 9.55 2.24
C ASN A 72 0.74 10.67 1.52
N THR A 73 1.81 10.32 0.81
CA THR A 73 2.67 11.32 0.15
C THR A 73 1.99 12.04 -1.01
N ASN A 74 0.93 11.46 -1.58
CA ASN A 74 0.26 12.02 -2.75
C ASN A 74 -1.25 11.65 -2.79
N GLY A 75 -2.04 12.42 -2.05
CA GLY A 75 -3.50 12.26 -1.97
C GLY A 75 -4.25 12.53 -3.28
N THR A 76 -3.61 13.13 -4.29
CA THR A 76 -4.25 13.36 -5.61
C THR A 76 -4.19 12.12 -6.50
N VAL A 77 -3.22 11.23 -6.29
CA VAL A 77 -3.09 9.94 -7.01
C VAL A 77 -4.02 8.88 -6.42
N ALA A 78 -4.06 8.76 -5.10
CA ALA A 78 -4.96 7.84 -4.42
C ALA A 78 -5.38 8.38 -3.05
N THR A 79 -6.62 8.07 -2.65
CA THR A 79 -7.19 8.48 -1.37
C THR A 79 -7.43 7.27 -0.46
N ALA A 80 -7.17 7.44 0.83
CA ALA A 80 -7.44 6.44 1.86
C ALA A 80 -8.80 6.74 2.52
N GLY A 81 -9.70 5.76 2.49
CA GLY A 81 -11.06 5.84 3.02
C GLY A 81 -11.13 5.64 4.52
N TYR A 82 -10.57 6.56 5.31
CA TYR A 82 -10.49 6.43 6.77
C TYR A 82 -11.86 6.29 7.48
N ASN A 83 -12.95 6.79 6.89
CA ASN A 83 -14.31 6.59 7.44
C ASN A 83 -14.76 5.12 7.39
N ALA A 84 -14.17 4.32 6.49
CA ALA A 84 -14.40 2.88 6.36
C ALA A 84 -13.23 2.06 6.93
N MET A 85 -12.33 2.69 7.69
CA MET A 85 -11.22 2.00 8.34
C MET A 85 -11.74 0.98 9.37
N LEU A 86 -11.22 -0.24 9.28
CA LEU A 86 -11.54 -1.32 10.21
C LEU A 86 -10.36 -1.55 11.15
N LYS A 87 -10.64 -1.64 12.45
CA LYS A 87 -9.65 -2.05 13.48
C LYS A 87 -9.96 -3.45 13.97
N THR A 88 -9.91 -4.43 13.06
CA THR A 88 -10.60 -5.74 13.21
C THR A 88 -10.24 -6.49 14.50
N ALA A 89 -8.97 -6.50 14.88
CA ALA A 89 -8.50 -7.20 16.08
C ALA A 89 -8.57 -6.35 17.36
N SER A 90 -8.81 -5.04 17.26
CA SER A 90 -8.79 -4.12 18.42
C SER A 90 -10.12 -4.09 19.15
N ASP A 91 -10.11 -3.62 20.40
CA ASP A 91 -11.30 -3.57 21.27
C ASP A 91 -12.35 -2.54 20.81
N LYS A 92 -11.95 -1.46 20.12
CA LYS A 92 -12.84 -0.40 19.61
C LYS A 92 -13.68 0.29 20.70
N ASN A 93 -13.15 0.40 21.91
CA ASN A 93 -13.81 1.10 23.00
C ASN A 93 -13.69 2.62 22.83
N LEU A 94 -14.82 3.34 22.77
CA LEU A 94 -14.85 4.79 22.56
C LEU A 94 -14.00 5.60 23.56
N SER A 95 -13.76 5.11 24.78
CA SER A 95 -12.91 5.80 25.76
C SER A 95 -11.40 5.60 25.52
N THR A 96 -11.00 4.56 24.80
CA THR A 96 -9.59 4.17 24.59
C THR A 96 -9.25 3.92 23.13
N SER A 97 -10.09 4.41 22.21
CA SER A 97 -9.93 4.23 20.78
C SER A 97 -10.26 5.52 20.04
N SER A 98 -9.50 5.81 18.98
CA SER A 98 -9.79 6.89 18.04
C SER A 98 -9.53 6.44 16.62
N THR A 99 -10.25 7.02 15.67
CA THR A 99 -9.95 6.90 14.23
C THR A 99 -8.97 7.97 13.76
N GLY A 100 -8.53 8.85 14.66
CA GLY A 100 -7.64 9.97 14.37
C GLY A 100 -8.33 11.15 13.69
N THR A 101 -7.58 12.24 13.54
CA THR A 101 -8.00 13.49 12.91
C THR A 101 -7.45 13.58 11.50
N GLN A 102 -8.28 13.98 10.55
CA GLN A 102 -7.86 14.19 9.16
C GLN A 102 -6.90 15.37 9.08
N ASP A 103 -5.77 15.19 8.39
CA ASP A 103 -4.78 16.22 8.12
C ASP A 103 -4.35 16.11 6.64
N ALA A 104 -4.98 16.91 5.78
CA ALA A 104 -4.84 16.80 4.32
C ALA A 104 -5.09 15.37 3.81
N ALA A 105 -4.08 14.66 3.28
CA ALA A 105 -4.17 13.26 2.84
C ALA A 105 -3.85 12.24 3.95
N ASN A 106 -3.37 12.73 5.10
CA ASN A 106 -2.92 11.93 6.24
C ASN A 106 -4.05 11.75 7.25
N ARG A 107 -3.87 10.77 8.14
CA ARG A 107 -4.66 10.61 9.35
C ARG A 107 -3.73 10.56 10.55
N ARG A 108 -3.90 11.51 11.47
CA ARG A 108 -3.07 11.67 12.65
C ARG A 108 -3.76 11.13 13.89
N GLY A 109 -3.00 10.49 14.75
CA GLY A 109 -3.41 10.10 16.08
C GLY A 109 -4.47 9.00 16.13
N ILE A 110 -4.26 7.93 15.36
CA ILE A 110 -5.09 6.72 15.42
C ILE A 110 -4.60 5.87 16.58
N TYR A 111 -5.50 5.46 17.48
CA TYR A 111 -5.13 4.57 18.58
C TYR A 111 -6.25 3.58 18.92
N ASP A 112 -5.85 2.49 19.54
CA ASP A 112 -6.74 1.48 20.09
C ASP A 112 -6.00 0.57 21.09
N THR A 113 -6.73 -0.39 21.64
CA THR A 113 -6.23 -1.38 22.60
C THR A 113 -6.52 -2.82 22.18
N PHE A 114 -5.82 -3.75 22.81
CA PHE A 114 -5.99 -5.21 22.70
C PHE A 114 -6.18 -5.86 24.10
N LEU A 115 -6.97 -5.22 24.96
CA LEU A 115 -7.27 -5.68 26.32
C LEU A 115 -7.97 -7.04 26.32
N ASN A 116 -8.75 -7.36 25.30
CA ASN A 116 -9.51 -8.61 25.20
C ASN A 116 -8.88 -9.64 24.23
N LEU A 117 -7.64 -9.40 23.76
CA LEU A 117 -6.94 -10.32 22.87
C LEU A 117 -5.61 -10.80 23.49
N PRO A 118 -5.64 -11.88 24.29
CA PRO A 118 -4.43 -12.48 24.84
C PRO A 118 -3.43 -12.87 23.75
N GLY A 119 -2.15 -12.61 23.97
CA GLY A 119 -1.09 -12.94 22.98
C GLY A 119 -1.03 -12.02 21.76
N ALA A 120 -1.83 -10.93 21.70
CA ALA A 120 -1.85 -10.02 20.57
C ALA A 120 -0.44 -9.55 20.18
N GLY A 121 -0.05 -9.84 18.94
CA GLY A 121 1.21 -9.41 18.37
C GLY A 121 2.46 -10.12 18.90
N VAL A 122 2.36 -11.11 19.79
CA VAL A 122 3.57 -11.76 20.35
C VAL A 122 4.16 -12.75 19.34
N ASN A 123 3.50 -13.89 19.14
CA ASN A 123 4.02 -14.96 18.29
C ASN A 123 3.69 -14.74 16.80
N ALA A 124 2.51 -14.18 16.52
CA ALA A 124 2.08 -13.79 15.19
C ALA A 124 1.83 -12.29 15.16
N ALA A 125 2.01 -11.67 13.99
CA ALA A 125 1.66 -10.27 13.82
C ALA A 125 0.14 -10.07 14.00
N VAL A 126 -0.25 -9.00 14.69
CA VAL A 126 -1.65 -8.60 14.84
C VAL A 126 -1.95 -7.46 13.88
N GLU A 127 -3.11 -7.52 13.20
CA GLU A 127 -3.58 -6.43 12.35
C GLU A 127 -4.11 -5.29 13.23
N LEU A 128 -3.50 -4.11 13.12
CA LEU A 128 -3.95 -2.90 13.82
C LEU A 128 -5.18 -2.32 13.12
N MET A 129 -5.06 -2.16 11.80
CA MET A 129 -6.10 -1.57 10.97
C MET A 129 -6.00 -2.01 9.51
N ALA A 130 -7.15 -1.97 8.83
CA ALA A 130 -7.30 -2.11 7.40
C ALA A 130 -8.07 -0.88 6.85
N ILE A 131 -7.51 -0.22 5.83
CA ILE A 131 -8.04 1.02 5.26
C ILE A 131 -8.26 0.81 3.75
N PRO A 132 -9.50 0.96 3.25
CA PRO A 132 -9.74 0.95 1.82
C PRO A 132 -9.00 2.11 1.13
N VAL A 133 -8.41 1.85 -0.03
CA VAL A 133 -7.72 2.85 -0.85
C VAL A 133 -8.30 2.84 -2.26
N THR A 134 -8.58 4.02 -2.81
CA THR A 134 -9.09 4.20 -4.17
C THR A 134 -8.11 4.98 -5.02
N GLY A 135 -7.78 4.47 -6.21
CA GLY A 135 -6.98 5.18 -7.20
C GLY A 135 -7.78 6.26 -7.89
N LEU A 136 -7.27 7.48 -7.95
CA LEU A 136 -7.95 8.66 -8.50
C LEU A 136 -7.38 9.10 -9.84
N VAL A 137 -6.05 9.16 -9.95
CA VAL A 137 -5.32 9.61 -11.14
C VAL A 137 -4.09 8.75 -11.35
N ALA A 138 -3.67 8.59 -12.60
CA ALA A 138 -2.44 7.92 -12.97
C ALA A 138 -1.23 8.46 -12.17
N GLY A 139 -0.42 7.57 -11.61
CA GLY A 139 0.80 7.96 -10.90
C GLY A 139 1.17 6.98 -9.80
N GLN A 140 2.01 7.45 -8.88
CA GLN A 140 2.39 6.70 -7.69
C GLN A 140 2.13 7.50 -6.43
N THR A 141 1.74 6.79 -5.38
CA THR A 141 1.75 7.32 -4.03
C THR A 141 2.37 6.30 -3.08
N ARG A 142 2.84 6.81 -1.95
CA ARG A 142 3.45 6.03 -0.88
C ARG A 142 2.67 6.27 0.41
N PHE A 143 2.30 5.17 1.04
CA PHE A 143 1.74 5.14 2.37
C PHE A 143 2.83 4.83 3.40
N ARG A 144 2.77 5.47 4.56
CA ARG A 144 3.69 5.23 5.67
C ARG A 144 2.95 5.19 7.00
N VAL A 145 3.42 4.36 7.92
CA VAL A 145 3.08 4.47 9.34
C VAL A 145 4.25 5.06 10.09
N GLN A 146 3.96 5.89 11.09
CA GLN A 146 4.93 6.35 12.05
C GLN A 146 4.30 6.44 13.44
N ALA A 147 5.13 6.71 14.45
CA ALA A 147 4.66 7.02 15.80
C ALA A 147 3.60 8.12 15.78
N GLY A 148 2.53 7.92 16.54
CA GLY A 148 1.39 8.82 16.55
C GLY A 148 1.74 10.22 17.06
N THR A 149 1.05 11.24 16.53
CA THR A 149 1.18 12.63 16.98
C THR A 149 -0.17 13.26 17.33
N GLY A 150 -0.17 14.26 18.24
CA GLY A 150 -1.36 15.08 18.54
C GLY A 150 -2.19 14.75 19.78
N VAL A 151 -1.97 13.61 20.48
CA VAL A 151 -2.72 13.27 21.73
C VAL A 151 -1.84 13.18 22.99
N GLY A 152 -0.59 13.65 22.93
CA GLY A 152 0.27 13.79 24.12
C GLY A 152 0.63 12.47 24.82
N LEU A 153 0.48 11.34 24.14
CA LEU A 153 0.91 10.04 24.64
C LEU A 153 2.44 9.94 24.60
N SER A 154 3.03 9.43 25.68
CA SER A 154 4.49 9.31 25.83
C SER A 154 5.09 8.15 25.04
N SER A 155 4.27 7.21 24.56
CA SER A 155 4.69 6.10 23.71
C SER A 155 3.60 5.71 22.72
N ASP A 156 4.04 5.23 21.57
CA ASP A 156 3.27 4.72 20.44
C ASP A 156 2.84 3.26 20.60
N PHE A 157 3.60 2.45 21.34
CA PHE A 157 3.24 1.07 21.66
C PHE A 157 3.53 0.78 23.12
N LEU A 158 2.59 0.12 23.78
CA LEU A 158 2.79 -0.42 25.11
C LEU A 158 2.55 -1.93 25.09
N VAL A 159 3.54 -2.68 25.55
CA VAL A 159 3.55 -4.15 25.58
C VAL A 159 3.58 -4.62 27.03
N ALA A 160 2.57 -5.40 27.41
CA ALA A 160 2.51 -6.00 28.74
C ALA A 160 3.58 -7.08 28.86
N THR A 161 4.30 -7.10 29.97
CA THR A 161 5.33 -8.11 30.28
C THR A 161 4.72 -9.35 30.92
N ASN A 162 5.37 -10.50 30.72
CA ASN A 162 5.04 -11.72 31.45
C ASN A 162 5.35 -11.51 32.94
N GLY A 163 4.38 -11.81 33.81
CA GLY A 163 4.51 -11.61 35.26
C GLY A 163 4.22 -10.18 35.75
N GLY A 164 3.84 -9.26 34.86
CA GLY A 164 3.54 -7.86 35.20
C GLY A 164 4.79 -6.98 35.32
N GLY A 165 4.60 -5.74 35.80
CA GLY A 165 5.65 -4.73 35.90
C GLY A 165 5.48 -3.58 34.88
N SER A 166 6.55 -2.80 34.69
CA SER A 166 6.56 -1.70 33.73
C SER A 166 6.42 -2.24 32.30
N PRO A 167 5.58 -1.63 31.46
CA PRO A 167 5.42 -2.08 30.08
C PRO A 167 6.70 -1.84 29.27
N LEU A 168 6.92 -2.70 28.28
CA LEU A 168 7.89 -2.40 27.23
C LEU A 168 7.27 -1.40 26.25
N THR A 169 8.09 -0.52 25.67
CA THR A 169 7.59 0.61 24.88
C THR A 169 8.32 0.80 23.55
N GLY A 170 7.63 1.34 22.55
CA GLY A 170 8.25 1.82 21.31
C GLY A 170 8.01 0.93 20.08
N GLY A 171 7.71 1.57 18.93
CA GLY A 171 7.61 0.93 17.62
C GLY A 171 8.84 1.13 16.72
N ASN A 172 9.18 0.11 15.95
CA ASN A 172 10.11 0.12 14.81
C ASN A 172 9.31 0.24 13.51
N TYR A 173 9.50 1.34 12.78
CA TYR A 173 8.76 1.66 11.54
C TYR A 173 9.61 1.50 10.28
N SER A 174 10.80 0.90 10.37
CA SER A 174 11.72 0.77 9.24
C SER A 174 11.13 0.03 8.03
N LEU A 175 10.11 -0.81 8.24
CA LEU A 175 9.39 -1.57 7.21
C LEU A 175 7.92 -1.14 7.06
N ALA A 176 7.53 -0.01 7.65
CA ALA A 176 6.14 0.46 7.68
C ALA A 176 5.81 1.37 6.50
N GLU A 177 6.13 0.91 5.28
CA GLU A 177 5.89 1.64 4.03
C GLU A 177 5.27 0.72 2.96
N ALA A 178 4.32 1.23 2.20
CA ALA A 178 3.79 0.58 1.00
C ALA A 178 3.64 1.57 -0.15
N VAL A 179 4.04 1.16 -1.36
CA VAL A 179 3.91 1.97 -2.59
C VAL A 179 2.76 1.44 -3.43
N LEU A 180 1.87 2.34 -3.84
CA LEU A 180 0.78 2.07 -4.77
C LEU A 180 1.05 2.74 -6.10
N THR A 181 0.95 1.97 -7.18
CA THR A 181 0.88 2.49 -8.55
C THR A 181 -0.58 2.51 -9.00
N VAL A 182 -1.06 3.68 -9.41
CA VAL A 182 -2.36 3.83 -10.08
C VAL A 182 -2.09 3.92 -11.57
N ALA A 183 -2.51 2.91 -12.31
CA ALA A 183 -2.41 2.90 -13.75
C ALA A 183 -3.43 3.90 -14.33
N GLY A 184 -2.96 4.76 -15.23
CA GLY A 184 -3.82 5.70 -15.94
C GLY A 184 -4.79 5.00 -16.88
N ALA A 185 -5.84 5.71 -17.28
CA ALA A 185 -6.59 5.35 -18.47
C ALA A 185 -5.64 5.42 -19.68
N VAL A 186 -5.53 4.32 -20.43
CA VAL A 186 -4.74 4.34 -21.67
C VAL A 186 -5.59 5.01 -22.75
N ASN A 187 -5.14 6.16 -23.24
CA ASN A 187 -5.69 6.74 -24.45
C ASN A 187 -5.14 5.97 -25.65
N ILE A 188 -5.95 5.07 -26.19
CA ILE A 188 -5.59 4.26 -27.36
C ILE A 188 -6.11 4.96 -28.60
N THR A 189 -5.21 5.57 -29.36
CA THR A 189 -5.54 6.00 -30.73
C THR A 189 -5.50 4.78 -31.64
N VAL A 190 -6.67 4.39 -32.16
CA VAL A 190 -6.78 3.29 -33.12
C VAL A 190 -6.65 3.86 -34.53
N SER A 191 -5.68 3.36 -35.28
CA SER A 191 -5.60 3.56 -36.72
C SER A 191 -6.27 2.39 -37.43
N MET A 192 -7.02 2.71 -38.48
CA MET A 192 -7.76 1.71 -39.25
C MET A 192 -7.44 1.89 -40.74
N SER A 193 -7.10 0.80 -41.40
CA SER A 193 -7.02 0.74 -42.86
C SER A 193 -7.98 -0.30 -43.40
N VAL A 194 -8.60 0.01 -44.54
CA VAL A 194 -9.56 -0.87 -45.22
C VAL A 194 -9.06 -1.11 -46.63
N THR A 195 -8.96 -2.38 -47.00
CA THR A 195 -8.58 -2.81 -48.35
C THR A 195 -9.69 -3.64 -48.97
N ASN A 196 -9.79 -3.60 -50.29
CA ASN A 196 -10.66 -4.50 -51.02
C ASN A 196 -10.02 -5.89 -51.05
N ALA A 197 -10.81 -6.92 -50.76
CA ALA A 197 -10.42 -8.31 -50.88
C ALA A 197 -11.23 -9.01 -51.99
N ALA A 198 -10.82 -10.23 -52.34
CA ALA A 198 -11.53 -11.03 -53.33
C ALA A 198 -12.99 -11.30 -52.91
N GLY A 199 -13.87 -11.50 -53.89
CA GLY A 199 -15.28 -11.85 -53.65
C GLY A 199 -16.11 -10.72 -53.02
N GLY A 200 -15.68 -9.46 -53.15
CA GLY A 200 -16.41 -8.30 -52.62
C GLY A 200 -16.22 -8.06 -51.12
N ALA A 201 -15.43 -8.89 -50.43
CA ALA A 201 -15.08 -8.70 -49.03
C ALA A 201 -14.17 -7.48 -48.82
N LYS A 202 -14.11 -7.00 -47.58
CA LYS A 202 -13.17 -5.98 -47.12
C LYS A 202 -12.20 -6.57 -46.10
N GLY A 203 -10.92 -6.29 -46.26
CA GLY A 203 -9.91 -6.51 -45.24
C GLY A 203 -9.80 -5.27 -44.37
N VAL A 204 -9.98 -5.41 -43.06
CA VAL A 204 -9.86 -4.33 -42.08
C VAL A 204 -8.69 -4.63 -41.18
N THR A 205 -7.71 -3.75 -41.16
CA THR A 205 -6.56 -3.81 -40.25
C THR A 205 -6.68 -2.69 -39.22
N LEU A 206 -6.63 -3.05 -37.95
CA LEU A 206 -6.53 -2.14 -36.83
C LEU A 206 -5.08 -2.15 -36.33
N SER A 207 -4.51 -0.97 -36.09
CA SER A 207 -3.22 -0.82 -35.41
C SER A 207 -3.33 0.20 -34.30
N PHE A 208 -2.77 -0.15 -33.14
CA PHE A 208 -2.92 0.61 -31.91
C PHE A 208 -1.71 0.37 -30.99
N PRO A 209 -1.32 1.37 -30.17
CA PRO A 209 -0.22 1.19 -29.21
C PRO A 209 -0.64 0.21 -28.10
N THR A 210 0.33 -0.61 -27.65
CA THR A 210 0.14 -1.54 -26.53
C THR A 210 1.09 -1.24 -25.37
N PRO A 211 0.87 -0.12 -24.63
CA PRO A 211 1.56 0.11 -23.36
C PRO A 211 1.51 -1.11 -22.44
N ALA A 212 2.63 -1.38 -21.76
CA ALA A 212 2.72 -2.47 -20.80
C ALA A 212 1.72 -2.30 -19.65
N GLY A 213 1.32 -3.42 -19.03
CA GLY A 213 0.39 -3.46 -17.91
C GLY A 213 -1.09 -3.65 -18.29
N PHE A 214 -1.39 -3.88 -19.57
CA PHE A 214 -2.74 -4.11 -20.06
C PHE A 214 -2.78 -5.25 -21.09
N ASN A 215 -3.91 -5.95 -21.10
CA ASN A 215 -4.35 -6.81 -22.20
C ASN A 215 -5.29 -6.04 -23.12
N TYR A 216 -5.08 -6.17 -24.42
CA TYR A 216 -5.83 -5.45 -25.44
C TYR A 216 -6.72 -6.41 -26.22
N THR A 217 -7.97 -6.04 -26.45
CA THR A 217 -8.91 -6.81 -27.26
C THR A 217 -9.53 -5.90 -28.31
N ALA A 218 -9.24 -6.18 -29.58
CA ALA A 218 -9.95 -5.55 -30.67
C ALA A 218 -11.35 -6.16 -30.80
N GLN A 219 -12.36 -5.30 -30.91
CA GLN A 219 -13.76 -5.68 -30.92
C GLN A 219 -14.50 -5.03 -32.07
N TYR A 220 -15.60 -5.66 -32.49
CA TYR A 220 -16.50 -5.13 -33.50
C TYR A 220 -17.96 -5.20 -33.09
N ARG A 221 -18.79 -4.42 -33.75
CA ARG A 221 -20.25 -4.56 -33.76
C ARG A 221 -20.83 -4.00 -35.05
N ASP A 222 -21.99 -4.50 -35.46
CA ASP A 222 -22.61 -4.11 -36.74
C ASP A 222 -23.49 -2.86 -36.64
N GLN A 223 -23.86 -2.45 -35.42
CA GLN A 223 -24.70 -1.27 -35.18
C GLN A 223 -24.16 -0.45 -34.00
N LEU A 224 -24.22 0.89 -34.10
CA LEU A 224 -23.73 1.78 -33.04
C LEU A 224 -24.72 1.92 -31.87
N TYR A 225 -26.02 1.78 -32.12
CA TYR A 225 -27.08 1.88 -31.13
C TYR A 225 -28.05 0.70 -31.26
N GLY A 226 -28.51 0.15 -30.13
CA GLY A 226 -29.53 -0.91 -30.10
C GLY A 226 -29.12 -2.29 -30.62
N GLY A 227 -27.85 -2.46 -31.03
CA GLY A 227 -27.32 -3.74 -31.51
C GLY A 227 -26.83 -4.66 -30.40
N THR A 228 -26.37 -5.86 -30.80
CA THR A 228 -25.68 -6.81 -29.92
C THR A 228 -24.44 -6.22 -29.28
N ASP A 229 -24.05 -6.76 -28.13
CA ASP A 229 -22.81 -6.38 -27.44
C ASP A 229 -21.57 -6.52 -28.34
N TRP A 230 -20.55 -5.73 -28.03
CA TRP A 230 -19.26 -5.74 -28.72
C TRP A 230 -18.64 -7.13 -28.71
N GLN A 231 -18.35 -7.65 -29.90
CA GLN A 231 -17.80 -8.98 -30.11
C GLN A 231 -16.28 -8.91 -30.26
N PRO A 232 -15.48 -9.77 -29.59
CA PRO A 232 -14.05 -9.82 -29.83
C PRO A 232 -13.74 -10.30 -31.25
N LEU A 233 -12.73 -9.69 -31.87
CA LEU A 233 -12.11 -10.27 -33.05
C LEU A 233 -11.37 -11.55 -32.67
N SER A 234 -11.28 -12.48 -33.63
CA SER A 234 -10.52 -13.72 -33.46
C SER A 234 -9.06 -13.44 -33.08
N GLY A 235 -8.47 -14.31 -32.27
CA GLY A 235 -7.07 -14.18 -31.84
C GLY A 235 -6.82 -13.18 -30.72
N ALA A 236 -7.85 -12.77 -29.98
CA ALA A 236 -7.66 -12.01 -28.74
C ALA A 236 -6.94 -12.87 -27.68
N PRO A 237 -6.11 -12.26 -26.80
CA PRO A 237 -5.77 -10.83 -26.75
C PRO A 237 -4.77 -10.40 -27.84
N HIS A 238 -4.92 -9.17 -28.32
CA HIS A 238 -4.14 -8.56 -29.41
C HIS A 238 -2.99 -7.68 -28.88
N ASN A 239 -2.17 -8.23 -27.98
CA ASN A 239 -1.12 -7.46 -27.26
C ASN A 239 0.08 -7.04 -28.13
N SER A 240 0.14 -7.48 -29.38
CA SER A 240 1.15 -7.05 -30.36
C SER A 240 0.82 -5.72 -31.06
N GLY A 241 -0.35 -5.12 -30.78
CA GLY A 241 -0.74 -3.81 -31.32
C GLY A 241 -1.37 -3.84 -32.71
N GLY A 242 -1.86 -5.00 -33.13
CA GLY A 242 -2.57 -5.16 -34.38
C GLY A 242 -3.67 -6.21 -34.32
N ALA A 243 -4.73 -5.98 -35.11
CA ALA A 243 -5.78 -6.96 -35.35
C ALA A 243 -6.25 -6.87 -36.81
N PHE A 244 -6.62 -8.01 -37.39
CA PHE A 244 -7.12 -8.09 -38.76
C PHE A 244 -8.46 -8.80 -38.79
N GLN A 245 -9.37 -8.32 -39.66
CA GLN A 245 -10.62 -9.00 -39.97
C GLN A 245 -10.90 -8.96 -41.46
N LEU A 246 -11.30 -10.09 -42.02
CA LEU A 246 -11.96 -10.16 -43.32
C LEU A 246 -13.48 -10.17 -43.10
N THR A 247 -14.21 -9.26 -43.75
CA THR A 247 -15.66 -9.14 -43.56
C THR A 247 -16.40 -8.85 -44.87
N THR A 248 -17.62 -9.36 -44.99
CA THR A 248 -18.60 -9.01 -46.03
C THR A 248 -19.71 -8.10 -45.51
N ALA A 249 -19.66 -7.71 -44.23
CA ALA A 249 -20.64 -6.82 -43.64
C ALA A 249 -20.61 -5.42 -44.29
N GLY A 250 -21.77 -4.85 -44.58
CA GLY A 250 -21.88 -3.54 -45.23
C GLY A 250 -21.46 -2.37 -44.32
N SER A 251 -21.74 -2.45 -43.02
CA SER A 251 -21.31 -1.46 -42.03
C SER A 251 -20.93 -2.14 -40.73
N ARG A 252 -19.79 -1.76 -40.17
CA ARG A 252 -19.24 -2.31 -38.93
C ARG A 252 -18.43 -1.25 -38.20
N PHE A 253 -18.52 -1.26 -36.89
CA PHE A 253 -17.81 -0.38 -35.99
C PHE A 253 -16.75 -1.18 -35.25
N TYR A 254 -15.60 -0.55 -35.03
CA TYR A 254 -14.46 -1.18 -34.38
C TYR A 254 -14.05 -0.37 -33.15
N ARG A 255 -13.56 -1.06 -32.12
CA ARG A 255 -12.90 -0.44 -30.97
C ARG A 255 -11.79 -1.34 -30.46
N VAL A 256 -10.96 -0.80 -29.59
CA VAL A 256 -10.00 -1.57 -28.79
C VAL A 256 -10.34 -1.34 -27.32
N ALA A 257 -10.53 -2.43 -26.59
CA ALA A 257 -10.67 -2.40 -25.14
C ALA A 257 -9.32 -2.76 -24.51
N ALA A 258 -8.91 -2.01 -23.48
CA ALA A 258 -7.76 -2.37 -22.63
C ALA A 258 -8.25 -2.72 -21.23
N THR A 259 -7.74 -3.82 -20.71
CA THR A 259 -7.99 -4.30 -19.35
C THR A 259 -6.65 -4.50 -18.66
N PRO A 260 -6.47 -4.15 -17.38
CA PRO A 260 -5.23 -4.41 -16.67
C PRO A 260 -4.78 -5.87 -16.79
N SER A 261 -3.48 -6.10 -17.00
CA SER A 261 -2.90 -7.45 -16.93
C SER A 261 -2.67 -7.80 -15.45
N ASN A 262 -3.38 -8.80 -14.94
CA ASN A 262 -3.15 -9.35 -13.60
C ASN A 262 -1.74 -9.96 -13.48
#